data_AF-B9RME3-F1
#
_entry.id   AF-B9RME3-F1
#
_cell.length_a   1.000
_cell.length_b   1.000
_cell.length_c   1.000
_cell.angle_alpha   90.00
_cell.angle_beta   90.00
_cell.angle_gamma   90.00
#
_symmetry.space_group_name_H-M   'P 1'
#
loop_
_entity.id
_entity.type
_entity.pdbx_description
1 polymer ?
#
loop_
_entity_poly.entity_id
_entity_poly.type
_entity_poly.pdbx_seq_one_letter_code
_entity_poly.pdbx_strand_id
1 'polypeptide(L)'
;MYGSHKITEDAERTAFRRAEKKYKLYYDHDSKSSKKKKRPRQVDLSEVLDFRSILNSFYQNSELPDGIVAFQGDFDRPVFCLETRPGFYFIPGALSVDEQCLWIRESLTSFPQPPNRTNHNAIYGPIHDLFTAAKESKMLMEDENAPSSLDSNVSVSNGDAHRWKFYEEHAALSRGKVCKSVTASNLLRKLRWSTLGLQFDWSKRNYNVSLLHNKIPDALCQLAKRLAAPAMPRGEEFHPEAAIVNYFGSGDTLGGHLDDMEADWSKPIVSMSLGCKAIFLLGGKSREDPPLAMFLQSGDVMLMAGEARECFHELNFWCVVFEIRSVSNQGPH
;
A
#
# COMPACT_ATOMS: atom_id res chain seq x y z
N MET A 1 -19.14 -15.76 10.53
CA MET A 1 -20.34 -15.43 9.73
C MET A 1 -20.24 -13.97 9.33
N TYR A 2 -19.76 -13.69 8.12
CA TYR A 2 -19.73 -12.32 7.62
C TYR A 2 -21.15 -11.94 7.22
N GLY A 3 -21.78 -11.08 8.02
CA GLY A 3 -23.05 -10.46 7.65
C GLY A 3 -22.85 -9.69 6.35
N SER A 4 -23.55 -10.09 5.30
CA SER A 4 -23.66 -9.29 4.09
C SER A 4 -24.37 -8.00 4.48
N HIS A 5 -23.61 -6.92 4.70
CA HIS A 5 -24.19 -5.60 4.58
C HIS A 5 -24.76 -5.53 3.16
N LYS A 6 -26.09 -5.42 3.05
CA LYS A 6 -26.76 -5.07 1.81
C LYS A 6 -26.10 -3.78 1.33
N ILE A 7 -25.29 -3.89 0.27
CA ILE A 7 -24.84 -2.73 -0.50
C ILE A 7 -26.13 -2.07 -0.98
N THR A 8 -26.49 -0.94 -0.37
CA THR A 8 -27.64 -0.13 -0.80
C THR A 8 -27.44 0.26 -2.26
N GLU A 9 -28.48 0.22 -3.08
CA GLU A 9 -28.42 0.61 -4.51
C GLU A 9 -27.81 2.02 -4.72
N ASP A 10 -27.86 2.89 -3.70
CA ASP A 10 -27.19 4.20 -3.71
C ASP A 10 -25.65 4.13 -3.71
N ALA A 11 -25.04 3.10 -3.13
CA ALA A 11 -23.58 2.93 -3.18
C ALA A 11 -23.06 2.65 -4.60
N GLU A 12 -23.92 2.22 -5.53
CA GLU A 12 -23.58 2.11 -6.95
C GLU A 12 -23.64 3.45 -7.71
N ARG A 13 -24.16 4.52 -7.10
CA ARG A 13 -24.45 5.80 -7.75
C ARG A 13 -23.41 6.90 -7.49
N THR A 14 -22.53 6.73 -6.50
CA THR A 14 -21.64 7.82 -6.10
C THR A 14 -20.65 8.17 -7.22
N ALA A 15 -20.25 9.45 -7.32
CA ALA A 15 -19.26 9.87 -8.32
C ALA A 15 -17.94 9.09 -8.18
N PHE A 16 -17.51 8.85 -6.94
CA PHE A 16 -16.32 8.07 -6.66
C PHE A 16 -16.44 6.64 -7.19
N ARG A 17 -17.52 5.91 -6.86
CA ARG A 17 -17.73 4.52 -7.30
C ARG A 17 -17.81 4.38 -8.81
N ARG A 18 -18.38 5.38 -9.50
CA ARG A 18 -18.40 5.44 -10.97
C ARG A 18 -16.99 5.55 -11.54
N ALA A 19 -16.12 6.35 -10.94
CA ALA A 19 -14.71 6.45 -11.35
C ALA A 19 -13.93 5.16 -11.06
N GLU A 20 -14.13 4.51 -9.90
CA GLU A 20 -13.52 3.21 -9.60
C GLU A 20 -13.89 2.19 -10.69
N LYS A 21 -15.18 2.10 -11.04
CA LYS A 21 -15.67 1.24 -12.12
C LYS A 21 -15.13 1.64 -13.50
N LYS A 22 -14.93 2.94 -13.78
CA LYS A 22 -14.38 3.41 -15.07
C LYS A 22 -12.96 2.90 -15.26
N TYR A 23 -12.12 3.01 -14.23
CA TYR A 23 -10.69 2.75 -14.36
C TYR A 23 -10.28 1.32 -13.98
N LYS A 24 -11.17 0.52 -13.39
CA LYS A 24 -10.89 -0.89 -13.08
C LYS A 24 -10.59 -1.73 -14.33
N LEU A 25 -9.59 -2.61 -14.24
CA LEU A 25 -9.23 -3.56 -15.30
C LEU A 25 -10.33 -4.61 -15.40
N TYR A 26 -11.24 -4.41 -16.34
CA TYR A 26 -12.14 -5.45 -16.82
C TYR A 26 -11.50 -6.18 -18.00
N TYR A 27 -11.84 -7.44 -18.17
CA TYR A 27 -11.46 -8.21 -19.35
C TYR A 27 -12.71 -8.45 -20.19
N ASP A 28 -12.60 -8.30 -21.50
CA ASP A 28 -13.72 -8.56 -22.40
C ASP A 28 -14.07 -10.06 -22.33
N HIS A 29 -15.34 -10.34 -22.06
CA HIS A 29 -15.87 -11.70 -21.96
C HIS A 29 -16.23 -12.30 -23.33
N ASP A 30 -15.97 -11.59 -24.43
CA ASP A 30 -16.29 -12.02 -25.78
C ASP A 30 -15.27 -13.06 -26.30
N SER A 31 -15.43 -14.30 -25.86
CA SER A 31 -15.44 -15.42 -26.79
C SER A 31 -16.01 -16.68 -26.15
N LYS A 32 -17.02 -17.27 -26.79
CA LYS A 32 -17.45 -18.67 -26.62
C LYS A 32 -16.37 -19.66 -27.10
N SER A 33 -15.08 -19.37 -26.86
CA SER A 33 -13.93 -20.16 -27.30
C SER A 33 -12.88 -20.15 -26.20
N SER A 34 -12.70 -21.30 -25.53
CA SER A 34 -11.84 -21.47 -24.34
C SER A 34 -10.32 -21.34 -24.60
N LYS A 35 -9.88 -20.71 -25.69
CA LYS A 35 -8.45 -20.65 -26.09
C LYS A 35 -7.90 -19.27 -26.50
N LYS A 36 -8.67 -18.18 -26.49
CA LYS A 36 -8.11 -16.83 -26.72
C LYS A 36 -7.72 -16.16 -25.39
N LYS A 37 -6.49 -15.65 -25.31
CA LYS A 37 -6.02 -14.82 -24.19
C LYS A 37 -7.02 -13.67 -23.97
N LYS A 38 -7.63 -13.60 -22.77
CA LYS A 38 -8.53 -12.52 -22.38
C LYS A 38 -7.84 -11.18 -22.59
N ARG A 39 -8.42 -10.30 -23.40
CA ARG A 39 -7.89 -8.95 -23.60
C ARG A 39 -8.51 -8.02 -22.56
N PRO A 40 -7.71 -7.14 -21.93
CA PRO A 40 -8.28 -6.11 -21.07
C PRO A 40 -9.14 -5.18 -21.91
N ARG A 41 -10.30 -4.80 -21.37
CA ARG A 41 -11.21 -3.83 -21.95
C ARG A 41 -10.46 -2.51 -22.13
N GLN A 42 -10.59 -1.89 -23.30
CA GLN A 42 -9.99 -0.59 -23.54
C GLN A 42 -10.72 0.47 -22.69
N VAL A 43 -9.94 1.26 -21.96
CA VAL A 43 -10.42 2.37 -21.13
C VAL A 43 -9.81 3.64 -21.66
N ASP A 44 -10.62 4.69 -21.78
CA ASP A 44 -10.13 6.03 -22.11
C ASP A 44 -9.40 6.63 -20.90
N LEU A 45 -8.13 6.99 -21.12
CA LEU A 45 -7.23 7.53 -20.11
C LEU A 45 -6.83 8.98 -20.41
N SER A 46 -7.48 9.63 -21.38
CA SER A 46 -7.18 11.01 -21.78
C SER A 46 -7.37 12.03 -20.65
N GLU A 47 -8.28 11.76 -19.72
CA GLU A 47 -8.56 12.59 -18.55
C GLU A 47 -7.65 12.28 -17.35
N VAL A 48 -6.78 11.26 -17.44
CA VAL A 48 -5.90 10.86 -16.34
C VAL A 48 -4.68 11.77 -16.33
N LEU A 49 -4.49 12.49 -15.23
CA LEU A 49 -3.36 13.40 -15.05
C LEU A 49 -2.03 12.62 -15.11
N ASP A 50 -1.12 13.08 -15.97
CA ASP A 50 0.22 12.53 -16.09
C ASP A 50 1.26 13.55 -15.62
N PHE A 51 1.62 13.48 -14.34
CA PHE A 51 2.58 14.43 -13.77
C PHE A 51 3.99 14.31 -14.35
N ARG A 52 4.37 13.21 -15.02
CA ARG A 52 5.63 13.15 -15.78
C ARG A 52 5.58 14.04 -17.01
N SER A 53 4.46 14.00 -17.73
CA SER A 53 4.23 14.88 -18.88
C SER A 53 4.15 16.34 -18.44
N ILE A 54 3.45 16.63 -17.33
CA ILE A 54 3.37 17.98 -16.74
C ILE A 54 4.77 18.48 -16.35
N LEU A 55 5.59 17.65 -15.69
CA LEU A 55 6.96 18.00 -15.33
C LEU A 55 7.81 18.36 -16.56
N ASN A 56 7.69 17.58 -17.64
CA ASN A 56 8.42 17.85 -18.88
C ASN A 56 8.02 19.20 -19.51
N SER A 57 6.71 19.49 -19.59
CA SER A 57 6.23 20.80 -20.07
C SER A 57 6.74 21.92 -19.16
N PHE A 58 6.59 21.77 -17.84
CA PHE A 58 7.05 22.77 -16.87
C PHE A 58 8.54 23.12 -17.03
N TYR A 59 9.41 22.14 -17.29
CA TYR A 59 10.82 22.40 -17.57
C TYR A 59 11.09 23.07 -18.92
N GLN A 60 10.25 22.82 -19.93
CA GLN A 60 10.46 23.36 -21.28
C GLN A 60 9.98 24.80 -21.41
N ASN A 61 8.84 25.15 -20.81
CA ASN A 61 8.18 26.43 -21.03
C ASN A 61 7.47 27.00 -19.79
N SER A 62 7.62 26.38 -18.62
CA SER A 62 6.93 26.77 -17.37
C SER A 62 5.39 26.77 -17.48
N GLU A 63 4.83 26.01 -18.42
CA GLU A 63 3.38 25.82 -18.54
C GLU A 63 2.90 24.75 -17.57
N LEU A 64 1.71 24.99 -17.00
CA LEU A 64 0.98 24.06 -16.17
C LEU A 64 -0.47 23.98 -16.65
N PRO A 65 -1.11 22.80 -16.60
CA PRO A 65 -2.54 22.69 -16.86
C PRO A 65 -3.37 23.49 -15.84
N ASP A 66 -4.58 23.89 -16.25
CA ASP A 66 -5.53 24.57 -15.37
C ASP A 66 -5.79 23.75 -14.09
N GLY A 67 -5.80 24.44 -12.94
CA GLY A 67 -6.01 23.82 -11.63
C GLY A 67 -4.78 23.14 -11.03
N ILE A 68 -3.63 23.16 -11.71
CA ILE A 68 -2.34 22.64 -11.21
C ILE A 68 -1.38 23.80 -10.98
N VAL A 69 -0.79 23.86 -9.79
CA VAL A 69 0.18 24.90 -9.43
C VAL A 69 1.49 24.26 -8.97
N ALA A 70 2.61 24.93 -9.25
CA ALA A 70 3.90 24.53 -8.69
C ALA A 70 4.04 25.09 -7.27
N PHE A 71 4.47 24.25 -6.33
CA PHE A 71 4.83 24.64 -4.98
C PHE A 71 5.95 25.69 -5.00
N GLN A 72 5.80 26.74 -4.19
CA GLN A 72 6.70 27.90 -4.18
C GLN A 72 7.74 27.86 -3.05
N GLY A 73 7.90 26.75 -2.36
CA GLY A 73 8.90 26.60 -1.29
C GLY A 73 10.19 25.94 -1.76
N ASP A 74 11.21 25.99 -0.92
CA ASP A 74 12.51 25.37 -1.19
C ASP A 74 12.40 23.85 -1.16
N PHE A 75 12.49 23.24 -2.33
CA PHE A 75 12.60 21.81 -2.50
C PHE A 75 13.54 21.49 -3.66
N ASP A 76 14.22 20.35 -3.62
CA ASP A 76 15.27 20.00 -4.58
C ASP A 76 14.76 19.71 -6.00
N ARG A 77 13.43 19.71 -6.19
CA ARG A 77 12.74 19.44 -7.46
C ARG A 77 11.33 20.05 -7.48
N PRO A 78 10.70 20.16 -8.66
CA PRO A 78 9.30 20.62 -8.75
C PRO A 78 8.34 19.72 -7.97
N VAL A 79 7.45 20.35 -7.21
CA VAL A 79 6.33 19.72 -6.52
C VAL A 79 5.06 20.37 -7.04
N PHE A 80 4.08 19.56 -7.43
CA PHE A 80 2.83 20.03 -7.99
C PHE A 80 1.69 19.89 -6.99
N CYS A 81 0.82 20.89 -6.92
CA CYS A 81 -0.36 20.90 -6.07
C CYS A 81 -1.61 21.04 -6.94
N LEU A 82 -2.76 20.64 -6.38
CA LEU A 82 -4.06 20.76 -7.01
C LEU A 82 -4.86 21.85 -6.32
N GLU A 83 -5.30 22.87 -7.06
CA GLU A 83 -6.07 24.00 -6.49
C GLU A 83 -7.38 23.53 -5.86
N THR A 84 -8.02 22.53 -6.46
CA THR A 84 -9.29 21.95 -5.99
C THR A 84 -9.12 20.97 -4.83
N ARG A 85 -7.86 20.62 -4.47
CA ARG A 85 -7.51 19.72 -3.37
C ARG A 85 -6.35 20.30 -2.55
N PRO A 86 -6.59 21.38 -1.78
CA PRO A 86 -5.56 21.99 -0.94
C PRO A 86 -4.91 20.97 0.00
N GLY A 87 -3.58 21.05 0.13
CA GLY A 87 -2.80 20.12 0.95
C GLY A 87 -2.45 18.79 0.26
N PHE A 88 -2.85 18.59 -1.01
CA PHE A 88 -2.30 17.53 -1.84
C PHE A 88 -1.04 18.01 -2.57
N TYR A 89 0.00 17.18 -2.55
CA TYR A 89 1.27 17.44 -3.24
C TYR A 89 1.69 16.20 -4.02
N PHE A 90 2.25 16.40 -5.21
CA PHE A 90 2.76 15.34 -6.07
C PHE A 90 4.21 15.66 -6.49
N ILE A 91 5.10 14.69 -6.33
CA ILE A 91 6.53 14.79 -6.62
C ILE A 91 6.90 13.70 -7.65
N PRO A 92 6.95 14.02 -8.95
CA PRO A 92 7.22 13.01 -9.98
C PRO A 92 8.68 12.59 -9.96
N GLY A 93 8.95 11.28 -9.98
CA GLY A 93 10.31 10.75 -9.95
C GLY A 93 11.12 11.22 -8.73
N ALA A 94 10.47 11.33 -7.57
CA ALA A 94 11.10 11.70 -6.31
C ALA A 94 12.24 10.76 -5.89
N LEU A 95 12.15 9.48 -6.26
CA LEU A 95 13.15 8.45 -5.95
C LEU A 95 14.05 8.17 -7.15
N SER A 96 15.36 8.19 -6.93
CA SER A 96 16.36 7.69 -7.89
C SER A 96 16.18 6.19 -8.16
N VAL A 97 16.75 5.70 -9.26
CA VAL A 97 16.68 4.26 -9.60
C VAL A 97 17.30 3.40 -8.49
N ASP A 98 18.40 3.84 -7.89
CA ASP A 98 19.05 3.12 -6.79
C ASP A 98 18.18 3.07 -5.53
N GLU A 99 17.53 4.18 -5.16
CA GLU A 99 16.55 4.20 -4.06
C GLU A 99 15.37 3.28 -4.38
N GLN A 100 14.84 3.29 -5.61
CA GLN A 100 13.75 2.40 -6.02
C GLN A 100 14.16 0.92 -5.87
N CYS A 101 15.35 0.54 -6.38
CA CYS A 101 15.86 -0.83 -6.25
C CYS A 101 16.06 -1.24 -4.79
N LEU A 102 16.60 -0.34 -3.97
CA LEU A 102 16.78 -0.57 -2.54
C LEU A 102 15.45 -0.85 -1.86
N TRP A 103 14.45 0.02 -2.00
CA TRP A 103 13.17 -0.12 -1.30
C TRP A 103 12.31 -1.28 -1.82
N ILE A 104 12.40 -1.60 -3.12
CA ILE A 104 11.80 -2.83 -3.66
C ILE A 104 12.42 -4.06 -3.00
N ARG A 105 13.75 -4.11 -2.87
CA ARG A 105 14.42 -5.23 -2.20
C ARG A 105 13.98 -5.33 -0.74
N GLU A 106 14.12 -4.24 0.02
CA GLU A 106 13.82 -4.24 1.45
C GLU A 106 12.34 -4.59 1.74
N SER A 107 11.40 -4.15 0.91
CA SER A 107 9.99 -4.55 1.04
C SER A 107 9.74 -6.04 0.83
N LEU A 108 10.51 -6.72 -0.02
CA LEU A 108 10.32 -8.15 -0.22
C LEU A 108 11.13 -8.99 0.77
N THR A 109 12.22 -8.46 1.32
CA THR A 109 13.16 -9.24 2.16
C THR A 109 13.11 -8.91 3.64
N SER A 110 13.15 -7.63 4.02
CA SER A 110 13.35 -7.18 5.40
C SER A 110 12.04 -6.78 6.08
N PHE A 111 11.20 -6.00 5.40
CA PHE A 111 9.95 -5.47 5.96
C PHE A 111 8.92 -6.53 6.38
N PRO A 112 8.75 -7.67 5.68
CA PRO A 112 7.80 -8.70 6.09
C PRO A 112 8.37 -9.63 7.17
N GLN A 113 9.62 -9.43 7.62
CA GLN A 113 10.22 -10.28 8.67
C GLN A 113 9.59 -9.97 10.04
N PRO A 114 9.26 -10.99 10.83
CA PRO A 114 8.84 -10.81 12.22
C PRO A 114 9.86 -9.97 13.04
N PRO A 115 9.41 -9.16 14.01
CA PRO A 115 8.05 -9.04 14.55
C PRO A 115 7.08 -8.21 13.70
N ASN A 116 7.49 -7.67 12.55
CA ASN A 116 6.56 -7.00 11.64
C ASN A 116 5.46 -7.96 11.20
N ARG A 117 4.26 -7.43 11.01
CA ARG A 117 3.10 -8.23 10.64
C ARG A 117 2.84 -8.12 9.15
N THR A 118 2.24 -9.17 8.63
CA THR A 118 1.77 -9.30 7.25
C THR A 118 0.36 -9.88 7.25
N ASN A 119 -0.29 -9.88 6.09
CA ASN A 119 -1.59 -10.52 5.90
C ASN A 119 -1.58 -12.03 6.16
N HIS A 120 -0.42 -12.68 6.17
CA HIS A 120 -0.28 -14.12 6.44
C HIS A 120 -0.35 -14.45 7.92
N ASN A 121 -0.05 -13.50 8.81
CA ASN A 121 0.04 -13.75 10.25
C ASN A 121 -1.26 -14.30 10.85
N ALA A 122 -2.42 -13.94 10.31
CA ALA A 122 -3.71 -14.40 10.81
C ALA A 122 -3.93 -15.92 10.65
N ILE A 123 -3.27 -16.56 9.68
CA ILE A 123 -3.44 -17.99 9.36
C ILE A 123 -2.22 -18.79 9.77
N TYR A 124 -1.03 -18.27 9.46
CA TYR A 124 0.23 -19.02 9.56
C TYR A 124 1.11 -18.56 10.73
N GLY A 125 0.73 -17.48 11.42
CA GLY A 125 1.61 -16.82 12.37
C GLY A 125 2.78 -16.11 11.67
N PRO A 126 3.84 -15.76 12.42
CA PRO A 126 5.04 -15.12 11.88
C PRO A 126 5.75 -16.03 10.86
N ILE A 127 6.09 -15.51 9.68
CA ILE A 127 6.81 -16.25 8.63
C ILE A 127 8.16 -15.59 8.41
N HIS A 128 9.24 -16.33 8.63
CA HIS A 128 10.61 -15.89 8.35
C HIS A 128 11.03 -16.21 6.92
N ASP A 129 11.84 -15.34 6.33
CA ASP A 129 12.56 -15.58 5.06
C ASP A 129 11.69 -16.03 3.88
N LEU A 130 10.45 -15.53 3.81
CA LEU A 130 9.48 -15.93 2.79
C LEU A 130 10.02 -15.76 1.35
N PHE A 131 10.74 -14.67 1.08
CA PHE A 131 11.32 -14.42 -0.24
C PHE A 131 12.41 -15.43 -0.59
N THR A 132 13.32 -15.73 0.35
CA THR A 132 14.37 -16.73 0.18
C THR A 132 13.76 -18.13 0.00
N ALA A 133 12.79 -18.49 0.85
CA ALA A 133 12.07 -19.76 0.73
C ALA A 133 11.35 -19.90 -0.62
N ALA A 134 10.80 -18.81 -1.17
CA ALA A 134 10.18 -18.81 -2.49
C ALA A 134 11.19 -19.02 -3.62
N LYS A 135 12.40 -18.45 -3.50
CA LYS A 135 13.50 -18.68 -4.46
C LYS A 135 14.03 -20.11 -4.42
N GLU A 136 14.04 -20.71 -3.24
CA GLU A 136 14.50 -22.07 -3.00
C GLU A 136 13.40 -23.12 -3.22
N SER A 137 12.23 -22.72 -3.73
CA SER A 137 11.08 -23.62 -3.97
C SER A 137 10.62 -24.41 -2.73
N LYS A 138 10.79 -23.83 -1.54
CA LYS A 138 10.39 -24.45 -0.27
C LYS A 138 8.87 -24.45 -0.08
N MET A 139 8.43 -25.36 0.79
CA MET A 139 7.02 -25.52 1.16
C MET A 139 6.83 -25.29 2.66
N LEU A 140 5.88 -24.42 3.02
CA LEU A 140 5.47 -24.22 4.41
C LEU A 140 4.52 -25.36 4.80
N MET A 141 4.84 -26.06 5.87
CA MET A 141 4.05 -27.19 6.37
C MET A 141 3.75 -27.06 7.85
N GLU A 142 2.60 -27.60 8.24
CA GLU A 142 2.15 -27.68 9.61
C GLU A 142 2.92 -28.77 10.38
N ASP A 143 3.48 -28.42 11.54
CA ASP A 143 4.18 -29.33 12.45
C ASP A 143 3.15 -29.99 13.39
N GLU A 144 2.79 -31.25 13.12
CA GLU A 144 1.79 -31.99 13.92
C GLU A 144 2.23 -32.29 15.36
N ASN A 145 3.53 -32.11 15.68
CA ASN A 145 4.04 -32.27 17.04
C ASN A 145 3.88 -31.01 17.90
N ALA A 146 3.35 -29.92 17.35
CA ALA A 146 2.99 -28.73 18.11
C ALA A 146 1.67 -28.97 18.87
N PRO A 147 1.58 -28.63 20.16
CA PRO A 147 0.36 -28.85 20.94
C PRO A 147 -0.81 -28.08 20.34
N SER A 148 -1.91 -28.77 20.03
CA SER A 148 -3.13 -28.14 19.53
C SER A 148 -3.83 -27.39 20.66
N SER A 149 -3.65 -26.08 20.77
CA SER A 149 -4.56 -25.27 21.58
C SER A 149 -5.91 -25.16 20.85
N LEU A 150 -6.84 -26.07 21.16
CA LEU A 150 -8.26 -25.80 20.99
C LEU A 150 -8.59 -24.65 21.95
N ASP A 151 -8.70 -23.43 21.43
CA ASP A 151 -9.71 -22.46 21.86
C ASP A 151 -9.77 -21.30 20.86
N SER A 152 -10.81 -21.35 20.04
CA SER A 152 -11.10 -20.42 18.96
C SER A 152 -11.72 -19.11 19.47
N ASN A 153 -11.06 -18.39 20.39
CA ASN A 153 -11.46 -17.03 20.80
C ASN A 153 -10.43 -16.25 21.65
N VAL A 154 -9.12 -16.46 21.49
CA VAL A 154 -8.10 -15.62 22.17
C VAL A 154 -7.04 -15.17 21.18
N SER A 155 -6.69 -13.87 21.24
CA SER A 155 -5.62 -13.23 20.50
C SER A 155 -4.37 -14.12 20.44
N VAL A 156 -3.89 -14.39 19.23
CA VAL A 156 -2.69 -15.18 18.93
C VAL A 156 -1.52 -14.64 19.78
N SER A 157 -1.22 -15.35 20.86
CA SER A 157 -0.02 -15.14 21.66
C SER A 157 1.15 -15.87 20.99
N ASN A 158 2.38 -15.51 21.36
CA ASN A 158 3.66 -16.01 20.81
C ASN A 158 3.82 -17.56 20.74
N GLY A 159 2.88 -18.36 21.24
CA GLY A 159 2.95 -19.83 21.24
C GLY A 159 2.74 -20.52 19.88
N ASP A 160 2.12 -19.85 18.90
CA ASP A 160 1.81 -20.47 17.58
C ASP A 160 2.97 -20.44 16.57
N ALA A 161 4.06 -19.74 16.88
CA ALA A 161 5.22 -19.59 15.98
C ALA A 161 5.91 -20.91 15.62
N HIS A 162 5.67 -21.98 16.38
CA HIS A 162 6.28 -23.29 16.15
C HIS A 162 5.45 -24.21 15.25
N ARG A 163 4.23 -23.82 14.88
CA ARG A 163 3.30 -24.66 14.14
C ARG A 163 3.61 -24.74 12.65
N TRP A 164 4.26 -23.75 12.04
CA TRP A 164 4.51 -23.72 10.60
C TRP A 164 6.00 -23.57 10.30
N LYS A 165 6.55 -24.45 9.47
CA LYS A 165 7.98 -24.43 9.09
C LYS A 165 8.18 -24.71 7.61
N PHE A 166 9.21 -24.11 7.03
CA PHE A 166 9.61 -24.39 5.65
C PHE A 166 10.45 -25.66 5.57
N TYR A 167 10.18 -26.46 4.54
CA TYR A 167 10.97 -27.64 4.20
C TYR A 167 11.23 -27.70 2.69
N GLU A 168 12.25 -28.46 2.31
CA GLU A 168 12.50 -28.84 0.93
C GLU A 168 11.35 -29.68 0.36
N GLU A 169 11.02 -29.48 -0.91
CA GLU A 169 9.89 -30.13 -1.58
C GLU A 169 9.99 -31.68 -1.55
N HIS A 170 11.20 -32.22 -1.71
CA HIS A 170 11.45 -33.66 -1.63
C HIS A 170 11.26 -34.24 -0.22
N ALA A 171 11.56 -33.45 0.82
CA ALA A 171 11.32 -33.86 2.20
C ALA A 171 9.82 -33.85 2.54
N ALA A 172 9.05 -32.94 1.95
CA ALA A 172 7.59 -32.87 2.11
C ALA A 172 6.87 -34.11 1.56
N LEU A 173 7.29 -34.62 0.39
CA LEU A 173 6.67 -35.78 -0.26
C LEU A 173 6.89 -37.10 0.50
N SER A 174 7.94 -37.19 1.32
CA SER A 174 8.26 -38.38 2.12
C SER A 174 7.39 -38.56 3.37
N ARG A 175 6.67 -37.51 3.79
CA ARG A 175 5.73 -37.56 4.92
C ARG A 175 4.39 -38.11 4.43
N GLY A 176 4.19 -39.42 4.54
CA GLY A 176 3.04 -40.17 4.02
C GLY A 176 1.64 -39.87 4.61
N LYS A 177 1.40 -38.66 5.14
CA LYS A 177 0.10 -38.24 5.70
C LYS A 177 -0.28 -36.87 5.13
N VAL A 178 -1.58 -36.60 4.96
CA VAL A 178 -2.13 -35.35 4.40
C VAL A 178 -1.85 -34.17 5.35
N CYS A 179 -0.64 -33.63 5.30
CA CYS A 179 -0.25 -32.44 6.03
C CYS A 179 -0.71 -31.20 5.25
N LYS A 180 -1.30 -30.21 5.93
CA LYS A 180 -1.62 -28.93 5.28
C LYS A 180 -0.32 -28.26 4.85
N SER A 181 -0.26 -27.88 3.58
CA SER A 181 0.95 -27.32 3.00
C SER A 181 0.64 -26.22 2.00
N VAL A 182 1.59 -25.30 1.84
CA VAL A 182 1.51 -24.21 0.87
C VAL A 182 2.91 -23.87 0.39
N THR A 183 3.08 -23.65 -0.92
CA THR A 183 4.38 -23.26 -1.46
C THR A 183 4.74 -21.83 -1.06
N ALA A 184 6.01 -21.59 -0.79
CA ALA A 184 6.51 -20.24 -0.46
C ALA A 184 6.25 -19.25 -1.60
N SER A 185 6.33 -19.69 -2.86
CA SER A 185 6.01 -18.87 -4.03
C SER A 185 4.54 -18.43 -4.09
N ASN A 186 3.61 -19.26 -3.63
CA ASN A 186 2.19 -18.91 -3.53
C ASN A 186 1.95 -17.92 -2.38
N LEU A 187 2.59 -18.13 -1.23
CA LEU A 187 2.56 -17.18 -0.11
C LEU A 187 3.11 -15.82 -0.52
N LEU A 188 4.28 -15.76 -1.17
CA LEU A 188 4.87 -14.51 -1.65
C LEU A 188 3.94 -13.79 -2.64
N ARG A 189 3.34 -14.52 -3.58
CA ARG A 189 2.35 -13.97 -4.53
C ARG A 189 1.08 -13.44 -3.84
N LYS A 190 0.73 -14.01 -2.69
CA LYS A 190 -0.42 -13.63 -1.85
C LYS A 190 -0.06 -12.64 -0.74
N LEU A 191 1.18 -12.14 -0.68
CA LEU A 191 1.52 -11.02 0.18
C LEU A 191 0.73 -9.79 -0.29
N ARG A 192 0.10 -9.09 0.65
CA ARG A 192 -0.78 -7.93 0.38
C ARG A 192 -0.42 -6.72 1.19
N TRP A 193 0.04 -6.93 2.43
CA TRP A 193 0.58 -5.85 3.23
C TRP A 193 1.66 -6.34 4.19
N SER A 194 2.54 -5.42 4.59
CA SER A 194 3.42 -5.55 5.75
C SER A 194 3.48 -4.23 6.53
N THR A 195 3.58 -4.29 7.86
CA THR A 195 3.59 -3.12 8.75
C THR A 195 4.96 -2.89 9.38
N LEU A 196 5.44 -1.65 9.42
CA LEU A 196 6.68 -1.22 10.07
C LEU A 196 6.37 -0.20 11.17
N GLY A 197 7.16 -0.16 12.24
CA GLY A 197 6.88 0.74 13.36
C GLY A 197 5.58 0.34 14.07
N LEU A 198 4.79 1.30 14.53
CA LEU A 198 3.54 1.04 15.22
C LEU A 198 2.59 0.19 14.36
N GLN A 199 2.04 -0.86 14.97
CA GLN A 199 1.30 -1.88 14.25
C GLN A 199 -0.17 -1.50 14.14
N PHE A 200 -0.68 -1.45 12.90
CA PHE A 200 -2.10 -1.25 12.65
C PHE A 200 -2.89 -2.56 12.85
N ASP A 201 -3.91 -2.53 13.69
CA ASP A 201 -4.85 -3.64 13.89
C ASP A 201 -6.10 -3.41 13.04
N TRP A 202 -6.16 -4.08 11.89
CA TRP A 202 -7.30 -4.00 10.95
C TRP A 202 -8.64 -4.40 11.56
N SER A 203 -8.66 -5.30 12.55
CA SER A 203 -9.91 -5.74 13.18
C SER A 203 -10.47 -4.68 14.12
N LYS A 204 -9.58 -3.94 14.80
CA LYS A 204 -9.96 -2.86 15.71
C LYS A 204 -9.97 -1.49 15.04
N ARG A 205 -9.43 -1.40 13.81
CA ARG A 205 -9.16 -0.17 13.07
C ARG A 205 -8.45 0.85 13.98
N ASN A 206 -7.29 0.48 14.51
CA ASN A 206 -6.49 1.37 15.38
C ASN A 206 -5.03 0.91 15.42
N TYR A 207 -4.10 1.80 15.77
CA TYR A 207 -2.73 1.45 16.11
C TYR A 207 -2.66 0.80 17.49
N ASN A 208 -2.04 -0.38 17.55
CA ASN A 208 -1.84 -1.10 18.79
C ASN A 208 -0.38 -0.98 19.24
N VAL A 209 -0.14 -0.02 20.13
CA VAL A 209 1.19 0.26 20.73
C VAL A 209 1.75 -0.92 21.55
N SER A 210 0.90 -1.85 21.99
CA SER A 210 1.34 -3.03 22.76
C SER A 210 1.89 -4.16 21.89
N LEU A 211 1.64 -4.14 20.58
CA LEU A 211 2.18 -5.15 19.68
C LEU A 211 3.68 -4.91 19.47
N LEU A 212 4.43 -6.01 19.52
CA LEU A 212 5.86 -5.99 19.19
C LEU A 212 6.05 -5.49 17.77
N HIS A 213 7.05 -4.63 17.59
CA HIS A 213 7.43 -4.09 16.30
C HIS A 213 8.89 -3.67 16.29
N ASN A 214 9.47 -3.68 15.09
CA ASN A 214 10.75 -3.05 14.87
C ASN A 214 10.56 -1.55 14.61
N LYS A 215 11.59 -0.77 14.92
CA LYS A 215 11.66 0.61 14.44
C LYS A 215 11.65 0.63 12.92
N ILE A 216 11.06 1.67 12.34
CA ILE A 216 11.22 1.96 10.91
C ILE A 216 12.71 2.19 10.65
N PRO A 217 13.31 1.61 9.59
CA PRO A 217 14.73 1.79 9.29
C PRO A 217 15.10 3.27 9.17
N ASP A 218 16.23 3.67 9.77
CA ASP A 218 16.64 5.09 9.82
C ASP A 218 16.74 5.73 8.44
N ALA A 219 17.25 5.00 7.44
CA ALA A 219 17.32 5.48 6.06
C ALA A 219 15.93 5.75 5.47
N LEU A 220 14.92 4.94 5.81
CA LEU A 220 13.54 5.17 5.37
C LEU A 220 12.92 6.35 6.13
N CYS A 221 13.24 6.50 7.41
CA CYS A 221 12.82 7.66 8.20
C CYS A 221 13.37 8.97 7.63
N GLN A 222 14.66 9.03 7.32
CA GLN A 222 15.32 10.19 6.72
C GLN A 222 14.74 10.52 5.34
N LEU A 223 14.47 9.49 4.54
CA LEU A 223 13.81 9.65 3.25
C LEU A 223 12.41 10.26 3.40
N ALA A 224 11.59 9.70 4.29
CA ALA A 224 10.24 10.20 4.54
C ALA A 224 10.25 11.64 5.07
N LYS A 225 11.18 11.96 5.98
CA LYS A 225 11.42 13.32 6.48
C LYS A 225 11.70 14.30 5.36
N ARG A 226 12.65 13.97 4.49
CA ARG A 226 13.01 14.78 3.32
C ARG A 226 11.79 14.98 2.42
N LEU A 227 11.09 13.91 2.06
CA LEU A 227 9.94 13.96 1.16
C LEU A 227 8.74 14.71 1.74
N ALA A 228 8.53 14.69 3.06
CA ALA A 228 7.43 15.38 3.72
C ALA A 228 7.61 16.91 3.79
N ALA A 229 8.84 17.43 3.62
CA ALA A 229 9.17 18.84 3.83
C ALA A 229 8.22 19.85 3.14
N PRO A 230 7.76 19.65 1.88
CA PRO A 230 6.82 20.57 1.23
C PRO A 230 5.47 20.70 1.94
N ALA A 231 5.08 19.67 2.69
CA ALA A 231 3.79 19.56 3.35
C ALA A 231 3.85 19.80 4.87
N MET A 232 5.04 20.11 5.41
CA MET A 232 5.24 20.37 6.84
C MET A 232 5.14 21.87 7.16
N PRO A 233 4.61 22.24 8.34
CA PRO A 233 4.72 23.60 8.84
C PRO A 233 6.18 24.05 8.98
N ARG A 234 6.45 25.35 8.78
CA ARG A 234 7.80 25.91 8.93
C ARG A 234 8.32 25.69 10.35
N GLY A 235 9.53 25.12 10.44
CA GLY A 235 10.20 24.86 11.71
C GLY A 235 9.83 23.53 12.37
N GLU A 236 8.95 22.74 11.75
CA GLU A 236 8.60 21.40 12.22
C GLU A 236 9.25 20.31 11.36
N GLU A 237 9.51 19.15 11.97
CA GLU A 237 10.04 17.98 11.29
C GLU A 237 9.00 16.84 11.33
N PHE A 238 8.90 16.09 10.22
CA PHE A 238 8.07 14.90 10.14
C PHE A 238 8.69 13.76 10.96
N HIS A 239 7.89 13.06 11.76
CA HIS A 239 8.39 11.94 12.57
C HIS A 239 7.66 10.64 12.16
N PRO A 240 8.28 9.81 11.30
CA PRO A 240 7.72 8.52 10.93
C PRO A 240 7.60 7.58 12.14
N GLU A 241 6.39 7.15 12.44
CA GLU A 241 6.12 6.23 13.56
C GLU A 241 5.47 4.93 13.11
N ALA A 242 4.70 4.96 12.03
CA ALA A 242 4.13 3.79 11.37
C ALA A 242 4.38 3.83 9.87
N ALA A 243 4.53 2.67 9.25
CA ALA A 243 4.43 2.54 7.81
C ALA A 243 3.68 1.28 7.42
N ILE A 244 2.85 1.39 6.37
CA ILE A 244 2.18 0.26 5.73
C ILE A 244 2.77 0.12 4.33
N VAL A 245 3.23 -1.08 4.02
CA VAL A 245 3.70 -1.44 2.67
C VAL A 245 2.62 -2.30 2.05
N ASN A 246 1.95 -1.78 1.02
CA ASN A 246 0.91 -2.48 0.28
C ASN A 246 1.50 -3.11 -0.98
N TYR A 247 1.18 -4.39 -1.25
CA TYR A 247 1.64 -5.14 -2.41
C TYR A 247 0.46 -5.46 -3.32
N PHE A 248 0.47 -4.89 -4.52
CA PHE A 248 -0.61 -5.08 -5.50
C PHE A 248 -0.20 -6.03 -6.62
N GLY A 249 -0.95 -7.13 -6.74
CA GLY A 249 -0.93 -8.07 -7.84
C GLY A 249 -1.85 -7.65 -9.00
N SER A 250 -1.83 -8.43 -10.09
CA SER A 250 -2.54 -8.05 -11.32
C SER A 250 -4.04 -8.17 -11.09
N GLY A 251 -4.76 -7.05 -11.23
CA GLY A 251 -6.20 -6.98 -10.96
C GLY A 251 -6.54 -6.75 -9.49
N ASP A 252 -5.56 -6.59 -8.60
CA ASP A 252 -5.82 -6.10 -7.24
C ASP A 252 -6.21 -4.62 -7.28
N THR A 253 -7.13 -4.24 -6.39
CA THR A 253 -7.67 -2.88 -6.25
C THR A 253 -7.84 -2.59 -4.76
N LEU A 254 -7.52 -1.38 -4.32
CA LEU A 254 -7.80 -0.91 -2.97
C LEU A 254 -8.93 0.12 -3.02
N GLY A 255 -10.15 -0.29 -2.70
CA GLY A 255 -11.34 0.56 -2.82
C GLY A 255 -11.29 1.85 -1.99
N GLY A 256 -12.15 2.80 -2.36
CA GLY A 256 -12.25 4.13 -1.79
C GLY A 256 -12.37 4.16 -0.27
N HIS A 257 -11.33 4.68 0.38
CA HIS A 257 -11.21 4.74 1.84
C HIS A 257 -10.70 6.11 2.31
N LEU A 258 -10.69 6.27 3.63
CA LEU A 258 -10.10 7.39 4.34
C LEU A 258 -9.08 6.85 5.33
N ASP A 259 -7.99 7.59 5.49
CA ASP A 259 -6.96 7.34 6.50
C ASP A 259 -7.19 8.24 7.70
N ASP A 260 -8.02 7.76 8.62
CA ASP A 260 -8.62 8.54 9.70
C ASP A 260 -8.20 8.07 11.11
N MET A 261 -7.13 7.27 11.19
CA MET A 261 -6.77 6.52 12.40
C MET A 261 -5.54 7.04 13.13
N GLU A 262 -4.81 7.99 12.55
CA GLU A 262 -3.75 8.73 13.24
C GLU A 262 -4.37 9.72 14.24
N ALA A 263 -3.71 9.93 15.39
CA ALA A 263 -4.19 10.90 16.37
C ALA A 263 -3.89 12.35 15.93
N ASP A 264 -2.78 12.57 15.23
CA ASP A 264 -2.37 13.88 14.72
C ASP A 264 -2.66 13.99 13.21
N TRP A 265 -3.66 14.82 12.87
CA TRP A 265 -4.05 15.09 11.49
C TRP A 265 -3.28 16.28 10.88
N SER A 266 -2.48 16.99 11.68
CA SER A 266 -1.63 18.08 11.18
C SER A 266 -0.47 17.56 10.33
N LYS A 267 -0.09 16.29 10.52
CA LYS A 267 1.04 15.67 9.82
C LYS A 267 0.60 15.04 8.50
N PRO A 268 1.44 15.11 7.45
CA PRO A 268 1.15 14.50 6.17
C PRO A 268 1.20 12.96 6.23
N ILE A 269 0.52 12.32 5.28
CA ILE A 269 0.88 10.97 4.84
C ILE A 269 1.91 11.11 3.71
N VAL A 270 3.03 10.39 3.81
CA VAL A 270 3.98 10.24 2.71
C VAL A 270 3.70 8.92 1.99
N SER A 271 3.22 8.99 0.75
CA SER A 271 2.93 7.84 -0.10
C SER A 271 4.00 7.69 -1.19
N MET A 272 4.76 6.59 -1.19
CA MET A 272 5.77 6.31 -2.23
C MET A 272 5.33 5.15 -3.12
N SER A 273 5.45 5.30 -4.43
CA SER A 273 5.08 4.28 -5.41
C SER A 273 6.31 3.62 -6.05
N LEU A 274 6.34 2.29 -6.08
CA LEU A 274 7.41 1.52 -6.73
C LEU A 274 6.85 0.43 -7.66
N GLY A 275 7.51 0.24 -8.80
CA GLY A 275 7.21 -0.83 -9.75
C GLY A 275 6.34 -0.39 -10.92
N CYS A 276 5.20 -1.05 -11.12
CA CYS A 276 4.38 -0.80 -12.29
C CYS A 276 3.53 0.48 -12.14
N LYS A 277 3.06 0.98 -13.29
CA LYS A 277 2.18 2.14 -13.37
C LYS A 277 0.79 1.77 -12.81
N ALA A 278 0.26 2.65 -11.96
CA ALA A 278 -1.05 2.56 -11.35
C ALA A 278 -1.90 3.80 -11.68
N ILE A 279 -3.21 3.71 -11.41
CA ILE A 279 -4.12 4.86 -11.43
C ILE A 279 -4.55 5.11 -9.98
N PHE A 280 -4.29 6.32 -9.51
CA PHE A 280 -4.74 6.80 -8.20
C PHE A 280 -5.95 7.71 -8.40
N LEU A 281 -6.98 7.52 -7.57
CA LEU A 281 -8.15 8.38 -7.54
C LEU A 281 -8.14 9.22 -6.26
N LEU A 282 -8.14 10.54 -6.41
CA LEU A 282 -8.26 11.50 -5.32
C LEU A 282 -9.64 12.15 -5.34
N GLY A 283 -10.52 11.68 -4.46
CA GLY A 283 -11.86 12.19 -4.22
C GLY A 283 -11.88 13.51 -3.45
N GLY A 284 -13.06 13.87 -2.96
CA GLY A 284 -13.23 14.95 -1.98
C GLY A 284 -13.59 14.41 -0.60
N LYS A 285 -14.17 15.26 0.25
CA LYS A 285 -14.59 14.92 1.62
C LYS A 285 -15.82 14.01 1.63
N SER A 286 -16.52 13.92 0.50
CA SER A 286 -17.64 13.01 0.27
C SER A 286 -17.35 12.05 -0.89
N ARG A 287 -17.95 10.84 -0.84
CA ARG A 287 -17.94 9.90 -1.97
C ARG A 287 -18.72 10.40 -3.19
N GLU A 288 -19.52 11.45 -3.03
CA GLU A 288 -20.21 12.13 -4.12
C GLU A 288 -19.34 13.13 -4.86
N ASP A 289 -18.23 13.56 -4.27
CA ASP A 289 -17.29 14.46 -4.92
C ASP A 289 -16.57 13.71 -6.05
N PRO A 290 -16.59 14.21 -7.29
CA PRO A 290 -15.88 13.57 -8.40
C PRO A 290 -14.39 13.47 -8.09
N PRO A 291 -13.78 12.27 -8.21
CA PRO A 291 -12.36 12.13 -8.01
C PRO A 291 -11.56 12.59 -9.23
N LEU A 292 -10.37 13.09 -8.96
CA LEU A 292 -9.33 13.30 -9.97
C LEU A 292 -8.54 12.00 -10.14
N ALA A 293 -8.42 11.53 -11.38
CA ALA A 293 -7.61 10.38 -11.72
C ALA A 293 -6.20 10.82 -12.13
N MET A 294 -5.18 10.16 -11.61
CA MET A 294 -3.79 10.45 -11.95
C MET A 294 -2.97 9.17 -12.09
N PHE A 295 -1.97 9.20 -12.97
CA PHE A 295 -1.00 8.12 -13.05
C PHE A 295 -0.04 8.20 -11.87
N LEU A 296 0.23 7.03 -11.30
CA LEU A 296 1.24 6.84 -10.28
C LEU A 296 2.30 5.89 -10.86
N GLN A 297 3.53 6.37 -11.02
CA GLN A 297 4.63 5.61 -11.64
C GLN A 297 5.73 5.32 -10.62
N SER A 298 6.63 4.39 -10.97
CA SER A 298 7.75 4.05 -10.11
C SER A 298 8.61 5.28 -9.78
N GLY A 299 8.82 5.47 -8.48
CA GLY A 299 9.57 6.57 -7.89
C GLY A 299 8.77 7.85 -7.68
N ASP A 300 7.48 7.89 -8.05
CA ASP A 300 6.62 9.03 -7.75
C ASP A 300 6.21 9.01 -6.26
N VAL A 301 6.04 10.20 -5.69
CA VAL A 301 5.63 10.41 -4.29
C VAL A 301 4.43 11.34 -4.24
N MET A 302 3.46 11.00 -3.40
CA MET A 302 2.31 11.83 -3.09
C MET A 302 2.31 12.17 -1.60
N LEU A 303 1.94 13.41 -1.27
CA LEU A 303 1.71 13.84 0.11
C LEU A 303 0.25 14.25 0.25
N MET A 304 -0.40 13.75 1.30
CA MET A 304 -1.71 14.21 1.72
C MET A 304 -1.57 14.91 3.05
N ALA A 305 -1.81 16.22 3.12
CA ALA A 305 -1.76 17.03 4.32
C ALA A 305 -2.98 17.95 4.39
N GLY A 306 -3.26 18.51 5.58
CA GLY A 306 -4.40 19.43 5.76
C GLY A 306 -5.70 18.84 5.21
N GLU A 307 -6.41 19.61 4.38
CA GLU A 307 -7.71 19.18 3.82
C GLU A 307 -7.64 17.93 2.94
N ALA A 308 -6.49 17.65 2.31
CA ALA A 308 -6.32 16.42 1.52
C ALA A 308 -6.33 15.15 2.38
N ARG A 309 -6.05 15.24 3.70
CA ARG A 309 -6.18 14.10 4.63
C ARG A 309 -7.63 13.66 4.81
N GLU A 310 -8.58 14.57 4.60
CA GLU A 310 -10.02 14.32 4.68
C GLU A 310 -10.61 13.79 3.36
N CYS A 311 -9.79 13.62 2.32
CA CYS A 311 -10.26 13.24 1.00
C CYS A 311 -10.27 11.71 0.82
N PHE A 312 -11.40 11.19 0.32
CA PHE A 312 -11.50 9.78 -0.09
C PHE A 312 -10.49 9.49 -1.19
N HIS A 313 -9.83 8.34 -1.12
CA HIS A 313 -8.88 7.95 -2.16
C HIS A 313 -8.87 6.45 -2.43
N GLU A 314 -8.46 6.09 -3.65
CA GLU A 314 -8.38 4.72 -4.17
C GLU A 314 -7.04 4.54 -4.88
N LEU A 315 -6.50 3.33 -4.81
CA LEU A 315 -5.40 2.92 -5.66
C LEU A 315 -5.78 1.70 -6.50
N ASN A 316 -5.65 1.86 -7.81
CA ASN A 316 -5.85 0.81 -8.79
C ASN A 316 -4.52 0.42 -9.43
N PHE A 317 -4.24 -0.89 -9.44
CA PHE A 317 -3.15 -1.56 -10.15
C PHE A 317 -1.77 -1.63 -9.48
N TRP A 318 -1.00 -2.51 -10.11
CA TRP A 318 0.26 -3.15 -9.74
C TRP A 318 1.31 -2.14 -9.24
N CYS A 319 1.60 -2.17 -7.95
CA CYS A 319 2.57 -1.28 -7.33
C CYS A 319 2.93 -1.80 -5.92
N VAL A 320 4.12 -1.45 -5.43
CA VAL A 320 4.39 -1.44 -3.99
C VAL A 320 4.22 -0.01 -3.51
N VAL A 321 3.30 0.18 -2.58
CA VAL A 321 2.97 1.52 -2.05
C VAL A 321 3.36 1.57 -0.59
N PHE A 322 4.19 2.55 -0.24
CA PHE A 322 4.59 2.83 1.12
C PHE A 322 3.78 4.00 1.64
N GLU A 323 2.94 3.79 2.65
CA GLU A 323 2.26 4.87 3.36
C GLU A 323 2.93 5.03 4.72
N ILE A 324 3.71 6.10 4.86
CA ILE A 324 4.47 6.42 6.07
C ILE A 324 3.75 7.55 6.82
N ARG A 325 3.54 7.34 8.12
CA ARG A 325 2.59 8.07 8.95
C ARG A 325 3.22 8.47 10.28
N SER A 326 2.87 9.66 10.75
CA SER A 326 3.03 10.08 12.15
C SER A 326 1.73 9.74 12.88
N VAL A 327 1.79 9.11 14.05
CA VAL A 327 0.63 8.55 14.73
C VAL A 327 0.30 9.29 16.02
N SER A 328 1.31 9.74 16.76
CA SER A 328 1.18 10.32 18.09
C SER A 328 1.23 11.85 18.08
N ASN A 329 0.52 12.47 19.03
CA ASN A 329 0.64 13.89 19.34
C ASN A 329 1.94 14.13 20.12
N GLN A 330 3.09 14.11 19.47
CA GLN A 330 4.31 14.58 20.12
C GLN A 330 4.34 16.11 20.00
N GLY A 331 4.05 16.79 21.10
CA GLY A 331 4.44 18.20 21.26
C GLY A 331 5.97 18.32 21.14
N PRO A 332 6.49 19.54 20.88
CA PRO A 332 7.93 19.74 20.78
C PRO A 332 8.59 19.30 22.09
N HIS A 333 9.42 18.26 22.01
CA HIS A 333 10.23 17.76 23.12
C HIS A 333 11.43 18.65 23.41
#